data_AF-W5T0U1-F1
#
_entry.id   AF-W5T0U1-F1
#
_cell.length_a   1.000
_cell.length_b   1.000
_cell.length_c   1.000
_cell.angle_alpha   90.00
_cell.angle_beta   90.00
_cell.angle_gamma   90.00
#
_symmetry.space_group_name_H-M   'P 1'
#
loop_
_entity.id
_entity.type
_entity.pdbx_description
1 polymer ?
#
loop_
_entity_poly.entity_id
_entity_poly.type
_entity_poly.pdbx_seq_one_letter_code
_entity_poly.pdbx_strand_id
1 'polypeptide(L)'
;MYKLVLVRHGESEWNKENLFTGWTDVKLSDKGISEALEGGRVLKQEGYSFDIAFSSVLVRANDTLNIILRELGQSYIDVEKSWRLNERHYGALQGLNKAETAEKYGEDKVLMWRRSYDVPPMPLEESDKRHPIHDLRYKSIPKSELPSTECLKDTVARVIPYWTDKIARAIIEGKRVIIAAHGNSLRALVKYLDNMSDEDILKLNIPTGIPLVYELDKDLRPIKHYYLGDEDKIKAAMESVANQGKKK
;
A
#
# COMPACT_ATOMS: atom_id res chain seq x y z
N MET A 1 9.30 9.37 22.21
CA MET A 1 9.47 8.27 21.24
C MET A 1 8.10 7.78 20.88
N TYR A 2 7.82 7.67 19.58
CA TYR A 2 6.53 7.20 19.06
C TYR A 2 6.70 5.86 18.34
N LYS A 3 5.61 5.11 18.21
CA LYS A 3 5.54 3.91 17.37
C LYS A 3 4.47 4.09 16.30
N LEU A 4 4.84 3.78 15.07
CA LEU A 4 3.95 3.75 13.91
C LEU A 4 3.95 2.34 13.33
N VAL A 5 2.78 1.80 13.01
CA VAL A 5 2.67 0.49 12.34
C VAL A 5 2.13 0.66 10.94
N LEU A 6 2.87 0.11 9.96
CA LEU A 6 2.47 0.03 8.56
C LEU A 6 2.15 -1.42 8.22
N VAL A 7 1.05 -1.66 7.52
CA VAL A 7 0.68 -3.01 7.04
C VAL A 7 0.24 -2.91 5.59
N ARG A 8 0.92 -3.63 4.70
CA ARG A 8 0.43 -3.83 3.33
C ARG A 8 -0.73 -4.83 3.38
N HIS A 9 -1.79 -4.56 2.62
CA HIS A 9 -2.90 -5.51 2.47
C HIS A 9 -2.40 -6.93 2.11
N GLY A 10 -3.18 -7.94 2.52
CA GLY A 10 -2.93 -9.33 2.14
C GLY A 10 -3.07 -9.57 0.63
N GLU A 11 -2.70 -10.75 0.14
CA GLU A 11 -2.85 -11.13 -1.27
C GLU A 11 -4.27 -10.86 -1.79
N SER A 12 -4.38 -10.15 -2.92
CA SER A 12 -5.66 -9.93 -3.60
C SER A 12 -5.94 -10.99 -4.67
N GLU A 13 -7.20 -11.10 -5.11
CA GLU A 13 -7.61 -11.97 -6.23
C GLU A 13 -6.70 -11.76 -7.46
N TRP A 14 -6.47 -10.50 -7.84
CA TRP A 14 -5.59 -10.15 -8.97
C TRP A 14 -4.08 -10.31 -8.71
N ASN A 15 -3.63 -10.36 -7.45
CA ASN A 15 -2.25 -10.73 -7.18
C ASN A 15 -2.03 -12.21 -7.49
N LYS A 16 -2.99 -13.07 -7.11
CA LYS A 16 -3.00 -14.49 -7.42
C LYS A 16 -3.02 -14.75 -8.94
N GLU A 17 -3.81 -13.98 -9.68
CA GLU A 17 -3.96 -14.05 -11.15
C GLU A 17 -2.86 -13.28 -11.93
N ASN A 18 -1.92 -12.66 -11.23
CA ASN A 18 -0.82 -11.90 -11.83
C ASN A 18 -1.26 -10.72 -12.73
N LEU A 19 -2.38 -10.07 -12.40
CA LEU A 19 -2.89 -8.90 -13.11
C LEU A 19 -2.36 -7.58 -12.50
N PHE A 20 -2.29 -6.53 -13.32
CA PHE A 20 -2.10 -5.16 -12.85
C PHE A 20 -3.39 -4.64 -12.21
N THR A 21 -3.34 -4.31 -10.92
CA THR A 21 -4.54 -3.89 -10.17
C THR A 21 -4.74 -2.38 -10.13
N GLY A 22 -3.84 -1.65 -9.48
CA GLY A 22 -3.98 -0.22 -9.29
C GLY A 22 -5.24 0.14 -8.51
N TRP A 23 -6.05 1.04 -9.06
CA TRP A 23 -7.27 1.52 -8.41
C TRP A 23 -8.49 0.62 -8.66
N THR A 24 -8.36 -0.44 -9.47
CA THR A 24 -9.42 -1.45 -9.56
C THR A 24 -9.66 -2.08 -8.18
N ASP A 25 -10.94 -2.13 -7.79
CA ASP A 25 -11.32 -2.45 -6.42
C ASP A 25 -11.60 -3.93 -6.20
N VAL A 26 -10.53 -4.72 -6.30
CA VAL A 26 -10.57 -6.18 -6.12
C VAL A 26 -10.50 -6.58 -4.65
N LYS A 27 -11.07 -7.74 -4.34
CA LYS A 27 -11.12 -8.27 -2.97
C LYS A 27 -9.81 -8.96 -2.59
N LEU A 28 -9.68 -9.25 -1.29
CA LEU A 28 -8.67 -10.18 -0.78
C LEU A 28 -8.97 -11.60 -1.30
N SER A 29 -7.92 -12.39 -1.53
CA SER A 29 -8.05 -13.84 -1.66
C SER A 29 -8.20 -14.49 -0.27
N ASP A 30 -8.57 -15.77 -0.21
CA ASP A 30 -8.60 -16.51 1.07
C ASP A 30 -7.24 -16.51 1.78
N LYS A 31 -6.15 -16.52 0.99
CA LYS A 31 -4.79 -16.36 1.51
C LYS A 31 -4.58 -14.96 2.07
N GLY A 32 -5.03 -13.90 1.38
CA GLY A 32 -4.95 -12.53 1.88
C GLY A 32 -5.73 -12.30 3.18
N ILE A 33 -6.89 -12.97 3.34
CA ILE A 33 -7.64 -12.96 4.60
C ILE A 33 -6.82 -13.63 5.71
N SER A 34 -6.19 -14.77 5.42
CA SER A 34 -5.33 -15.49 6.37
C SER A 34 -4.11 -14.67 6.77
N GLU A 35 -3.48 -13.95 5.83
CA GLU A 35 -2.37 -13.04 6.09
C GLU A 35 -2.78 -11.88 7.00
N ALA A 36 -3.97 -11.29 6.80
CA ALA A 36 -4.51 -10.24 7.66
C ALA A 36 -4.80 -10.74 9.09
N LEU A 37 -5.35 -11.95 9.23
CA LEU A 37 -5.58 -12.60 10.53
C LEU A 37 -4.25 -12.80 11.27
N GLU A 38 -3.23 -13.31 10.59
CA GLU A 38 -1.91 -13.52 11.18
C GLU A 38 -1.26 -12.19 11.60
N GLY A 39 -1.33 -11.16 10.76
CA GLY A 39 -0.83 -9.82 11.12
C GLY A 39 -1.49 -9.26 12.37
N GLY A 40 -2.81 -9.47 12.52
CA GLY A 40 -3.55 -9.09 13.74
C GLY A 40 -3.13 -9.89 14.98
N ARG A 41 -2.91 -11.21 14.83
CA ARG A 41 -2.44 -12.08 15.92
C ARG A 41 -1.04 -11.70 16.39
N VAL A 42 -0.12 -11.46 15.46
CA VAL A 42 1.25 -11.04 15.77
C VAL A 42 1.24 -9.71 16.52
N LEU A 43 0.48 -8.72 16.05
CA LEU A 43 0.34 -7.44 16.77
C LEU A 43 -0.19 -7.62 18.20
N LYS A 44 -1.18 -8.50 18.38
CA LYS A 44 -1.75 -8.81 19.69
C LYS A 44 -0.75 -9.48 20.63
N GLN A 45 -0.01 -10.48 20.12
CA GLN A 45 1.01 -11.22 20.88
C GLN A 45 2.13 -10.29 21.34
N GLU A 46 2.54 -9.36 20.47
CA GLU A 46 3.57 -8.36 20.74
C GLU A 46 3.05 -7.15 21.56
N GLY A 47 1.78 -7.18 22.00
CA GLY A 47 1.19 -6.17 22.89
C GLY A 47 0.88 -4.82 22.22
N TYR A 48 0.76 -4.77 20.90
CA TYR A 48 0.39 -3.54 20.18
C TYR A 48 -1.12 -3.26 20.32
N SER A 49 -1.45 -1.98 20.45
CA SER A 49 -2.82 -1.46 20.33
C SER A 49 -2.79 -0.04 19.79
N PHE A 50 -3.91 0.39 19.19
CA PHE A 50 -4.00 1.63 18.42
C PHE A 50 -5.10 2.54 18.92
N ASP A 51 -4.93 3.84 18.73
CA ASP A 51 -5.93 4.87 19.06
C ASP A 51 -6.63 5.38 17.81
N ILE A 52 -5.99 5.28 16.65
CA ILE A 52 -6.54 5.66 15.35
C ILE A 52 -5.93 4.81 14.23
N ALA A 53 -6.73 4.49 13.22
CA ALA A 53 -6.27 3.78 12.04
C ALA A 53 -6.49 4.60 10.76
N PHE A 54 -5.60 4.42 9.79
CA PHE A 54 -5.72 4.98 8.46
C PHE A 54 -5.75 3.89 7.39
N SER A 55 -6.58 4.07 6.36
CA SER A 55 -6.58 3.21 5.19
C SER A 55 -6.87 3.98 3.90
N SER A 56 -6.74 3.27 2.79
CA SER A 56 -7.18 3.73 1.48
C SER A 56 -8.72 3.68 1.34
N VAL A 57 -9.25 4.06 0.18
CA VAL A 57 -10.67 3.82 -0.15
C VAL A 57 -10.92 2.51 -0.91
N LEU A 58 -9.89 1.66 -1.02
CA LEU A 58 -9.95 0.36 -1.71
C LEU A 58 -10.23 -0.79 -0.73
N VAL A 59 -11.10 -1.71 -1.13
CA VAL A 59 -11.69 -2.75 -0.28
C VAL A 59 -10.63 -3.66 0.34
N ARG A 60 -9.64 -4.12 -0.43
CA ARG A 60 -8.59 -5.02 0.07
C ARG A 60 -7.78 -4.49 1.26
N ALA A 61 -7.51 -3.18 1.30
CA ALA A 61 -6.80 -2.56 2.42
C ALA A 61 -7.72 -2.33 3.63
N ASN A 62 -8.98 -1.95 3.37
CA ASN A 62 -10.00 -1.81 4.39
C ASN A 62 -10.32 -3.15 5.08
N ASP A 63 -10.51 -4.22 4.30
CA ASP A 63 -10.77 -5.55 4.82
C ASP A 63 -9.59 -6.06 5.64
N THR A 64 -8.35 -5.83 5.17
CA THR A 64 -7.14 -6.14 5.95
C THR A 64 -7.17 -5.42 7.31
N LEU A 65 -7.45 -4.11 7.31
CA LEU A 65 -7.53 -3.32 8.54
C LEU A 65 -8.61 -3.84 9.48
N ASN A 66 -9.82 -4.06 8.95
CA ASN A 66 -10.97 -4.52 9.74
C ASN A 66 -10.70 -5.88 10.38
N ILE A 67 -10.05 -6.79 9.65
CA ILE A 67 -9.63 -8.09 10.18
C ILE A 67 -8.63 -7.91 11.33
N ILE A 68 -7.59 -7.08 11.13
CA ILE A 68 -6.57 -6.80 12.15
C ILE A 68 -7.20 -6.19 13.41
N LEU A 69 -8.04 -5.16 13.25
CA LEU A 69 -8.71 -4.51 14.38
C LEU A 69 -9.63 -5.47 15.13
N ARG A 70 -10.30 -6.39 14.42
CA ARG A 70 -11.12 -7.43 15.06
C ARG A 70 -10.27 -8.39 15.90
N GLU A 71 -9.13 -8.86 15.38
CA GLU A 71 -8.22 -9.74 16.15
C GLU A 71 -7.70 -9.05 17.42
N LEU A 72 -7.42 -7.74 17.33
CA LEU A 72 -7.01 -6.90 18.45
C LEU A 72 -8.15 -6.56 19.42
N GLY A 73 -9.41 -6.84 19.06
CA GLY A 73 -10.58 -6.41 19.84
C GLY A 73 -10.79 -4.88 19.82
N GLN A 74 -10.31 -4.20 18.78
CA GLN A 74 -10.30 -2.74 18.62
C GLN A 74 -11.15 -2.25 17.44
N SER A 75 -12.18 -2.99 17.03
CA SER A 75 -13.08 -2.57 15.94
C SER A 75 -13.85 -1.27 16.20
N TYR A 76 -13.75 -0.71 17.41
CA TYR A 76 -14.41 0.52 17.84
C TYR A 76 -13.59 1.80 17.60
N ILE A 77 -12.30 1.70 17.27
CA ILE A 77 -11.45 2.90 17.11
C ILE A 77 -11.80 3.67 15.83
N ASP A 78 -11.43 4.95 15.81
CA ASP A 78 -11.63 5.78 14.63
C ASP A 78 -10.81 5.28 13.44
N VAL A 79 -11.45 5.25 12.26
CA VAL A 79 -10.82 4.84 11.00
C VAL A 79 -10.98 5.97 9.97
N GLU A 80 -9.87 6.59 9.58
CA GLU A 80 -9.84 7.58 8.51
C GLU A 80 -9.45 6.94 7.17
N LYS A 81 -10.27 7.16 6.14
CA LYS A 81 -10.06 6.60 4.79
C LYS A 81 -9.77 7.71 3.80
N SER A 82 -8.75 7.53 2.98
CA SER A 82 -8.36 8.55 1.99
C SER A 82 -7.83 7.94 0.69
N TRP A 83 -8.28 8.49 -0.44
CA TRP A 83 -7.76 8.14 -1.76
C TRP A 83 -6.26 8.40 -1.87
N ARG A 84 -5.72 9.34 -1.08
CA ARG A 84 -4.28 9.62 -1.01
C ARG A 84 -3.46 8.43 -0.52
N LEU A 85 -4.07 7.42 0.10
CA LEU A 85 -3.43 6.17 0.49
C LEU A 85 -3.68 5.01 -0.50
N ASN A 86 -4.40 5.23 -1.61
CA ASN A 86 -4.62 4.22 -2.65
C ASN A 86 -3.29 3.68 -3.22
N GLU A 87 -3.35 2.52 -3.88
CA GLU A 87 -2.25 2.00 -4.69
C GLU A 87 -1.86 2.98 -5.81
N ARG A 88 -0.69 2.82 -6.42
CA ARG A 88 -0.34 3.50 -7.68
C ARG A 88 -1.37 3.18 -8.77
N HIS A 89 -1.89 4.21 -9.44
CA HIS A 89 -2.77 4.05 -10.60
C HIS A 89 -1.97 3.52 -11.80
N TYR A 90 -2.29 2.32 -12.30
CA TYR A 90 -1.54 1.69 -13.40
C TYR A 90 -2.04 2.08 -14.80
N GLY A 91 -2.97 3.04 -14.88
CA GLY A 91 -3.50 3.55 -16.13
C GLY A 91 -4.12 2.45 -16.99
N ALA A 92 -3.79 2.45 -18.28
CA ALA A 92 -4.30 1.48 -19.24
C ALA A 92 -3.90 0.03 -18.94
N LEU A 93 -2.87 -0.20 -18.12
CA LEU A 93 -2.44 -1.55 -17.73
C LEU A 93 -3.43 -2.23 -16.77
N GLN A 94 -4.30 -1.50 -16.09
CA GLN A 94 -5.23 -2.08 -15.11
C GLN A 94 -6.11 -3.17 -15.75
N GLY A 95 -6.03 -4.39 -15.20
CA GLY A 95 -6.72 -5.59 -15.69
C GLY A 95 -5.91 -6.45 -16.65
N LEU A 96 -4.76 -5.99 -17.13
CA LEU A 96 -3.90 -6.79 -18.00
C LEU A 96 -3.02 -7.75 -17.18
N ASN A 97 -2.76 -8.94 -17.74
CA ASN A 97 -1.81 -9.88 -17.14
C ASN A 97 -0.38 -9.39 -17.33
N LYS A 98 0.42 -9.46 -16.26
CA LYS A 98 1.80 -8.96 -16.26
C LYS A 98 2.72 -9.74 -17.21
N ALA A 99 2.54 -11.07 -17.30
CA ALA A 99 3.37 -11.91 -18.17
C ALA A 99 3.01 -11.68 -19.66
N GLU A 100 1.72 -11.64 -20.00
CA GLU A 100 1.26 -11.36 -21.36
C GLU A 100 1.65 -9.93 -21.80
N THR A 101 1.57 -8.97 -20.88
CA THR A 101 2.03 -7.58 -21.13
C THR A 101 3.54 -7.57 -21.41
N ALA A 102 4.33 -8.38 -20.69
CA ALA A 102 5.77 -8.48 -20.91
C ALA A 102 6.11 -9.14 -22.26
N GLU A 103 5.36 -10.18 -22.66
CA GLU A 103 5.49 -10.80 -23.98
C GLU A 103 5.16 -9.81 -25.10
N LYS A 104 4.15 -8.95 -24.91
CA LYS A 104 3.72 -7.97 -25.93
C LYS A 104 4.61 -6.74 -26.04
N TYR A 105 5.04 -6.17 -24.92
CA TYR A 105 5.74 -4.88 -24.88
C TYR A 105 7.24 -5.00 -24.56
N GLY A 106 7.72 -6.19 -24.20
CA GLY A 106 9.08 -6.46 -23.76
C GLY A 106 9.22 -6.35 -22.23
N GLU A 107 10.04 -7.24 -21.65
CA GLU A 107 10.26 -7.32 -20.20
C GLU A 107 10.82 -6.01 -19.62
N ASP A 108 11.76 -5.37 -20.32
CA ASP A 108 12.39 -4.12 -19.86
C ASP A 108 11.38 -2.96 -19.76
N LYS A 109 10.46 -2.85 -20.73
CA LYS A 109 9.41 -1.81 -20.70
C LYS A 109 8.43 -2.06 -19.56
N VAL A 110 8.03 -3.30 -19.35
CA VAL A 110 7.13 -3.66 -18.26
C VAL A 110 7.80 -3.49 -16.90
N LEU A 111 9.07 -3.84 -16.79
CA LEU A 111 9.86 -3.62 -15.58
C LEU A 111 10.01 -2.12 -15.29
N MET A 112 10.27 -1.31 -16.32
CA MET A 112 10.30 0.16 -16.23
C MET A 112 8.95 0.69 -15.73
N TRP A 113 7.82 0.34 -16.34
CA TRP A 113 6.51 0.80 -15.85
C TRP A 113 6.20 0.32 -14.43
N ARG A 114 6.66 -0.87 -14.03
CA ARG A 114 6.42 -1.41 -12.69
C ARG A 114 7.29 -0.77 -11.62
N ARG A 115 8.54 -0.47 -11.95
CA ARG A 115 9.54 -0.08 -10.94
C ARG A 115 9.95 1.37 -11.05
N SER A 116 10.07 1.95 -12.24
CA SER A 116 10.55 3.33 -12.45
C SER A 116 9.89 4.32 -11.49
N TYR A 117 10.72 5.23 -10.99
CA TYR A 117 10.28 6.26 -10.07
C TYR A 117 9.39 7.29 -10.76
N ASP A 118 9.76 7.76 -11.95
CA ASP A 118 9.19 8.92 -12.63
C ASP A 118 8.55 8.61 -13.99
N VAL A 119 8.59 7.37 -14.47
CA VAL A 119 7.96 6.96 -15.73
C VAL A 119 6.59 6.30 -15.46
N PRO A 120 5.47 6.96 -15.82
CA PRO A 120 4.14 6.37 -15.69
C PRO A 120 3.85 5.39 -16.85
N PRO A 121 2.95 4.41 -16.65
CA PRO A 121 2.37 3.66 -17.76
C PRO A 121 1.42 4.53 -18.57
N MET A 122 0.92 4.00 -19.69
CA MET A 122 -0.03 4.71 -20.55
C MET A 122 -1.28 5.17 -19.78
N PRO A 123 -1.75 6.41 -19.97
CA PRO A 123 -2.94 6.94 -19.31
C PRO A 123 -4.23 6.27 -19.79
N LEU A 124 -5.24 6.27 -18.93
CA LEU A 124 -6.62 6.03 -19.33
C LEU A 124 -7.20 7.28 -20.00
N GLU A 125 -7.94 7.10 -21.07
CA GLU A 125 -8.82 8.14 -21.60
C GLU A 125 -9.96 8.40 -20.61
N GLU A 126 -10.44 9.64 -20.54
CA GLU A 126 -11.54 9.99 -19.63
C GLU A 126 -12.84 9.25 -19.96
N SER A 127 -13.04 8.83 -21.22
CA SER A 127 -14.20 8.04 -21.63
C SER A 127 -14.12 6.57 -21.20
N ASP A 128 -12.95 6.09 -20.75
CA ASP A 128 -12.77 4.73 -20.27
C ASP A 128 -13.51 4.54 -18.94
N LYS A 129 -14.34 3.49 -18.84
CA LYS A 129 -15.13 3.19 -17.63
C LYS A 129 -14.27 2.94 -16.39
N ARG A 130 -12.99 2.58 -16.57
CA ARG A 130 -12.02 2.38 -15.48
C ARG A 130 -11.48 3.71 -14.93
N HIS A 131 -11.71 4.83 -15.62
CA HIS A 131 -11.23 6.13 -15.17
C HIS A 131 -11.90 6.52 -13.84
N PRO A 132 -11.16 6.96 -12.81
CA PRO A 132 -11.73 7.24 -11.48
C PRO A 132 -12.87 8.27 -11.44
N ILE A 133 -13.01 9.10 -12.49
CA ILE A 133 -14.07 10.12 -12.60
C ILE A 133 -15.48 9.51 -12.63
N HIS A 134 -15.59 8.24 -13.04
CA HIS A 134 -16.87 7.53 -13.14
C HIS A 134 -17.27 6.82 -11.85
N ASP A 135 -16.38 6.77 -10.86
CA ASP A 135 -16.62 6.07 -9.59
C ASP A 135 -17.07 7.06 -8.50
N LEU A 136 -18.24 6.78 -7.92
CA LEU A 136 -18.91 7.63 -6.94
C LEU A 136 -18.08 7.87 -5.68
N ARG A 137 -17.13 7.00 -5.34
CA ARG A 137 -16.22 7.18 -4.19
C ARG A 137 -15.34 8.41 -4.36
N TYR A 138 -15.08 8.82 -5.60
CA TYR A 138 -14.21 9.94 -5.93
C TYR A 138 -14.98 11.22 -6.31
N LYS A 139 -16.32 11.22 -6.22
CA LYS A 139 -17.17 12.33 -6.69
C LYS A 139 -16.89 13.68 -6.05
N SER A 140 -16.35 13.71 -4.83
CA SER A 140 -16.02 14.92 -4.08
C SER A 140 -14.60 15.43 -4.34
N ILE A 141 -13.82 14.71 -5.14
CA ILE A 141 -12.43 15.03 -5.44
C ILE A 141 -12.41 15.80 -6.77
N PRO A 142 -11.71 16.94 -6.85
CA PRO A 142 -11.55 17.66 -8.11
C PRO A 142 -11.00 16.75 -9.20
N LYS A 143 -11.55 16.84 -10.40
CA LYS A 143 -11.12 16.02 -11.55
C LYS A 143 -9.62 16.11 -11.82
N SER A 144 -9.02 17.29 -11.58
CA SER A 144 -7.58 17.53 -11.72
C SER A 144 -6.69 16.71 -10.78
N GLU A 145 -7.25 16.22 -9.67
CA GLU A 145 -6.54 15.36 -8.70
C GLU A 145 -6.74 13.87 -8.99
N LEU A 146 -7.63 13.50 -9.92
CA LEU A 146 -7.92 12.11 -10.26
C LEU A 146 -6.98 11.62 -11.37
N PRO A 147 -6.15 10.60 -11.12
CA PRO A 147 -5.13 10.20 -12.07
C PRO A 147 -5.71 9.38 -13.21
N SER A 148 -5.30 9.70 -14.44
CA SER A 148 -5.41 8.79 -15.59
C SER A 148 -4.29 7.73 -15.57
N THR A 149 -3.17 8.02 -14.91
CA THR A 149 -2.00 7.15 -14.66
C THR A 149 -1.15 7.76 -13.55
N GLU A 150 -0.33 6.96 -12.88
CA GLU A 150 0.66 7.45 -11.90
C GLU A 150 2.01 6.76 -12.14
N CYS A 151 3.10 7.49 -11.93
CA CYS A 151 4.39 6.95 -11.53
C CYS A 151 4.52 6.89 -10.00
N LEU A 152 5.64 6.36 -9.48
CA LEU A 152 5.85 6.33 -8.03
C LEU A 152 6.04 7.76 -7.47
N LYS A 153 6.64 8.67 -8.24
CA LYS A 153 6.77 10.09 -7.89
C LYS A 153 5.41 10.77 -7.72
N ASP A 154 4.45 10.51 -8.60
CA ASP A 154 3.07 11.03 -8.46
C ASP A 154 2.40 10.48 -7.20
N THR A 155 2.58 9.17 -6.95
CA THR A 155 2.09 8.51 -5.73
C THR A 155 2.68 9.18 -4.48
N VAL A 156 3.98 9.46 -4.45
CA VAL A 156 4.65 10.19 -3.36
C VAL A 156 4.04 11.58 -3.20
N ALA A 157 3.90 12.34 -4.29
CA ALA A 157 3.39 13.71 -4.27
C ALA A 157 1.99 13.83 -3.64
N ARG A 158 1.13 12.81 -3.78
CA ARG A 158 -0.20 12.80 -3.15
C ARG A 158 -0.27 12.12 -1.78
N VAL A 159 0.65 11.20 -1.45
CA VAL A 159 0.73 10.56 -0.12
C VAL A 159 1.30 11.51 0.95
N ILE A 160 2.38 12.23 0.64
CA ILE A 160 3.11 13.04 1.66
C ILE A 160 2.26 14.19 2.25
N PRO A 161 1.42 14.90 1.49
CA PRO A 161 0.48 15.86 2.09
C PRO A 161 -0.45 15.20 3.12
N TYR A 162 -0.93 13.99 2.86
CA TYR A 162 -1.78 13.26 3.82
C TYR A 162 -1.00 12.80 5.05
N TRP A 163 0.27 12.44 4.89
CA TRP A 163 1.17 12.20 6.02
C TRP A 163 1.27 13.45 6.90
N THR A 164 1.63 14.60 6.32
CA THR A 164 1.87 15.84 7.06
C THR A 164 0.60 16.37 7.74
N ASP A 165 -0.52 16.41 7.02
CA ASP A 165 -1.74 17.08 7.49
C ASP A 165 -2.54 16.25 8.51
N LYS A 166 -2.42 14.92 8.47
CA LYS A 166 -3.27 14.00 9.25
C LYS A 166 -2.46 13.03 10.10
N ILE A 167 -1.65 12.20 9.46
CA ILE A 167 -1.00 11.06 10.14
C ILE A 167 0.06 11.55 11.13
N ALA A 168 0.98 12.41 10.69
CA ALA A 168 2.03 12.98 11.51
C ALA A 168 1.45 13.75 12.70
N ARG A 169 0.39 14.53 12.45
CA ARG A 169 -0.33 15.25 13.51
C ARG A 169 -0.91 14.30 14.57
N ALA A 170 -1.56 13.20 14.16
CA ALA A 170 -2.07 12.21 15.09
C ALA A 170 -0.95 11.60 15.96
N ILE A 171 0.21 11.32 15.37
CA ILE A 171 1.38 10.79 16.11
C ILE A 171 1.90 11.82 17.12
N ILE A 172 2.04 13.09 16.72
CA ILE A 172 2.50 14.18 17.59
C ILE A 172 1.53 14.42 18.76
N GLU A 173 0.23 14.27 18.52
CA GLU A 173 -0.83 14.29 19.54
C GLU A 173 -0.77 13.08 20.51
N GLY A 174 0.19 12.17 20.32
CA GLY A 174 0.43 11.03 21.20
C GLY A 174 -0.38 9.79 20.86
N LYS A 175 -1.12 9.78 19.74
CA LYS A 175 -1.91 8.62 19.32
C LYS A 175 -1.02 7.52 18.76
N ARG A 176 -1.34 6.27 19.07
CA ARG A 176 -0.75 5.07 18.48
C ARG A 176 -1.43 4.79 17.15
N VAL A 177 -0.67 4.85 16.06
CA VAL A 177 -1.22 4.84 14.70
C VAL A 177 -0.91 3.53 13.99
N ILE A 178 -1.93 2.97 13.32
CA ILE A 178 -1.77 1.92 12.30
C ILE A 178 -2.22 2.43 10.93
N ILE A 179 -1.47 2.09 9.89
CA ILE A 179 -1.81 2.37 8.49
C ILE A 179 -1.88 1.05 7.73
N ALA A 180 -3.07 0.71 7.24
CA ALA A 180 -3.27 -0.44 6.36
C ALA A 180 -3.48 0.06 4.93
N ALA A 181 -2.50 -0.17 4.05
CA ALA A 181 -2.50 0.41 2.70
C ALA A 181 -1.89 -0.55 1.66
N HIS A 182 -1.23 0.00 0.65
CA HIS A 182 -0.82 -0.71 -0.57
C HIS A 182 0.70 -0.65 -0.77
N GLY A 183 1.21 -1.44 -1.71
CA GLY A 183 2.64 -1.53 -1.95
C GLY A 183 3.27 -0.16 -2.23
N ASN A 184 2.75 0.59 -3.21
CA ASN A 184 3.40 1.85 -3.61
C ASN A 184 3.09 3.03 -2.68
N SER A 185 1.91 3.07 -2.05
CA SER A 185 1.65 4.12 -1.05
C SER A 185 2.47 3.93 0.22
N LEU A 186 2.73 2.70 0.64
CA LEU A 186 3.67 2.44 1.74
C LEU A 186 5.12 2.65 1.33
N ARG A 187 5.53 2.28 0.10
CA ARG A 187 6.85 2.63 -0.44
C ARG A 187 7.07 4.15 -0.46
N ALA A 188 6.03 4.93 -0.77
CA ALA A 188 6.11 6.39 -0.71
C ALA A 188 6.39 6.91 0.71
N LEU A 189 5.70 6.35 1.72
CA LEU A 189 5.97 6.69 3.13
C LEU A 189 7.37 6.28 3.57
N VAL A 190 7.78 5.04 3.26
CA VAL A 190 9.11 4.53 3.60
C VAL A 190 10.22 5.37 2.95
N LYS A 191 10.06 5.73 1.66
CA LYS A 191 10.99 6.62 0.97
C LYS A 191 11.15 7.95 1.70
N TYR A 192 10.06 8.54 2.17
CA TYR A 192 10.06 9.82 2.87
C TYR A 192 10.67 9.71 4.28
N LEU A 193 10.28 8.69 5.05
CA LEU A 193 10.78 8.47 6.40
C LEU A 193 12.28 8.18 6.41
N ASP A 194 12.73 7.26 5.57
CA ASP A 194 14.12 6.80 5.55
C ASP A 194 15.01 7.64 4.62
N ASN A 195 14.49 8.74 4.05
CA ASN A 195 15.18 9.60 3.10
C ASN A 195 15.86 8.80 1.97
N MET A 196 15.16 7.81 1.42
CA MET A 196 15.73 6.89 0.43
C MET A 196 15.94 7.57 -0.92
N SER A 197 16.99 7.15 -1.63
CA SER A 197 17.22 7.55 -3.02
C SER A 197 16.13 7.01 -3.97
N ASP A 198 16.05 7.57 -5.18
CA ASP A 198 15.15 7.07 -6.22
C ASP A 198 15.57 5.68 -6.71
N GLU A 199 16.84 5.30 -6.57
CA GLU A 199 17.37 3.99 -6.96
C GLU A 199 17.06 2.91 -5.92
N ASP A 200 17.20 3.23 -4.63
CA ASP A 200 17.00 2.27 -3.54
C ASP A 200 15.53 1.93 -3.36
N ILE A 201 14.64 2.90 -3.57
CA ILE A 201 13.21 2.64 -3.45
C ILE A 201 12.72 1.61 -4.49
N LEU A 202 13.38 1.49 -5.65
CA LEU A 202 13.06 0.50 -6.69
C LEU A 202 13.29 -0.94 -6.22
N LYS A 203 14.22 -1.13 -5.29
CA LYS A 203 14.63 -2.42 -4.74
C LYS A 203 13.79 -2.82 -3.54
N LEU A 204 13.14 -1.86 -2.87
CA LEU A 204 12.31 -2.11 -1.70
C LEU A 204 11.06 -2.91 -2.05
N ASN A 205 10.92 -4.08 -1.42
CA ASN A 205 9.71 -4.90 -1.47
C ASN A 205 9.10 -4.97 -0.08
N ILE A 206 7.87 -4.47 0.07
CA ILE A 206 7.11 -4.57 1.31
C ILE A 206 6.24 -5.84 1.25
N PRO A 207 6.45 -6.83 2.13
CA PRO A 207 5.67 -8.08 2.16
C PRO A 207 4.19 -7.82 2.45
N THR A 208 3.31 -8.70 1.99
CA THR A 208 1.85 -8.63 2.25
C THR A 208 1.52 -9.13 3.66
N GLY A 209 0.63 -8.43 4.37
CA GLY A 209 0.09 -8.85 5.67
C GLY A 209 1.05 -8.79 6.87
N ILE A 210 2.34 -8.49 6.66
CA ILE A 210 3.33 -8.43 7.74
C ILE A 210 3.44 -6.99 8.27
N PRO A 211 3.23 -6.76 9.59
CA PRO A 211 3.39 -5.45 10.19
C PRO A 211 4.84 -4.97 10.17
N LEU A 212 5.05 -3.76 9.66
CA LEU A 212 6.31 -3.01 9.71
C LEU A 212 6.19 -1.91 10.77
N VAL A 213 6.99 -2.00 11.82
CA VAL A 213 7.01 -1.04 12.91
C VAL A 213 8.12 -0.02 12.68
N TYR A 214 7.79 1.26 12.82
CA TYR A 214 8.74 2.35 12.95
C TYR A 214 8.78 2.84 14.39
N GLU A 215 9.98 2.98 14.94
CA GLU A 215 10.22 3.78 16.14
C GLU A 215 10.72 5.15 15.71
N LEU A 216 9.99 6.19 16.13
CA LEU A 216 10.25 7.58 15.74
C LEU A 216 10.66 8.43 16.94
N ASP A 217 11.56 9.39 16.73
CA ASP A 217 11.89 10.40 17.72
C ASP A 217 10.78 11.47 17.85
N LYS A 218 11.02 12.49 18.68
CA LYS A 218 10.05 13.58 18.93
C LYS A 218 9.77 14.44 17.69
N ASP A 219 10.67 14.44 16.71
CA ASP A 219 10.59 15.19 15.46
C ASP A 219 10.12 14.28 14.30
N LEU A 220 9.59 13.10 14.64
CA LEU A 220 9.14 12.04 13.73
C LEU A 220 10.23 11.45 12.82
N ARG A 221 11.50 11.59 13.19
CA ARG A 221 12.60 10.97 12.45
C ARG A 221 12.72 9.49 12.84
N PRO A 222 12.93 8.57 11.89
CA PRO A 222 13.07 7.17 12.21
C PRO A 222 14.35 6.91 13.01
N ILE A 223 14.21 6.20 14.13
CA ILE A 223 15.32 5.66 14.91
C ILE A 223 15.69 4.29 14.37
N LYS A 224 14.67 3.45 14.13
CA LYS A 224 14.77 2.14 13.48
C LYS A 224 13.40 1.69 12.98
N HIS A 225 13.41 0.71 12.09
CA HIS A 225 12.21 0.00 11.69
C HIS A 225 12.46 -1.51 11.61
N TYR A 226 11.43 -2.32 11.84
CA TYR A 226 11.54 -3.78 11.84
C TYR A 226 10.18 -4.42 11.55
N TYR A 227 10.21 -5.60 10.93
CA TYR A 227 9.00 -6.40 10.72
C TYR A 227 8.68 -7.23 11.97
N LEU A 228 7.40 -7.42 12.27
CA LEU A 228 6.94 -8.33 13.31
C LEU A 228 6.62 -9.70 12.73
N GLY A 229 6.91 -10.75 13.49
CA GLY A 229 6.60 -12.13 13.15
C GLY A 229 7.84 -12.99 12.99
N ASP A 230 7.63 -14.22 12.52
CA ASP A 230 8.66 -15.22 12.29
C ASP A 230 9.58 -14.84 11.11
N GLU A 231 10.91 -14.92 11.31
CA GLU A 231 11.89 -14.49 10.31
C GLU A 231 11.80 -15.26 8.99
N ASP A 232 11.54 -16.57 9.05
CA ASP A 232 11.41 -17.41 7.87
C ASP A 232 10.14 -17.05 7.08
N LYS A 233 9.02 -16.80 7.77
CA LYS A 233 7.79 -16.28 7.14
C LYS A 233 8.02 -14.91 6.50
N ILE A 234 8.75 -14.01 7.15
CA ILE A 234 9.06 -12.68 6.61
C ILE A 234 9.88 -12.81 5.32
N LYS A 235 10.94 -13.62 5.35
CA LYS A 235 11.79 -13.87 4.19
C LYS A 235 10.99 -14.47 3.02
N ALA A 236 10.18 -15.49 3.28
CA ALA A 236 9.32 -16.11 2.27
C ALA A 236 8.31 -15.10 1.66
N ALA A 237 7.73 -14.22 2.47
CA ALA A 237 6.82 -13.19 1.99
C ALA A 237 7.53 -12.13 1.14
N MET A 238 8.74 -11.71 1.51
CA MET A 238 9.56 -10.80 0.71
C MET A 238 9.92 -11.40 -0.65
N GLU A 239 10.34 -12.66 -0.68
CA GLU A 239 10.63 -13.40 -1.92
C GLU A 239 9.38 -13.54 -2.80
N SER A 240 8.21 -13.80 -2.20
CA SER A 240 6.94 -13.86 -2.93
C SER A 240 6.65 -12.54 -3.65
N VAL A 241 6.84 -11.40 -2.98
CA VAL A 241 6.66 -10.07 -3.59
C VAL A 241 7.67 -9.81 -4.71
N ALA A 242 8.93 -10.18 -4.52
CA ALA A 242 9.97 -10.04 -5.54
C ALA A 242 9.67 -10.85 -6.81
N ASN A 243 8.98 -11.99 -6.66
CA ASN A 243 8.60 -12.88 -7.76
C ASN A 243 7.25 -12.51 -8.42
N GLN A 244 6.49 -11.55 -7.88
CA GLN A 244 5.27 -11.08 -8.53
C GLN A 244 5.59 -10.55 -9.94
N GLY A 245 4.81 -10.95 -10.94
CA GLY A 245 4.98 -10.56 -12.34
C GLY A 245 6.01 -11.37 -13.13
N LYS A 246 6.68 -12.37 -12.54
CA LYS A 246 7.39 -13.41 -13.30
C LYS A 246 6.39 -14.44 -13.82
N LYS A 247 6.73 -15.14 -14.90
CA LYS A 247 5.94 -16.28 -15.40
C LYS A 247 5.97 -17.38 -14.33
N LYS A 248 4.80 -17.93 -13.99
CA LYS A 248 4.68 -19.12 -13.14
C LYS A 248 4.93 -20.37 -13.96
#